data_AF-A0A931DQW0-F1
#
_entry.id   AF-A0A931DQW0-F1
#
_cell.length_a   1.000
_cell.length_b   1.000
_cell.length_c   1.000
_cell.angle_alpha   90.00
_cell.angle_beta   90.00
_cell.angle_gamma   90.00
#
_symmetry.space_group_name_H-M   'P 1'
#
loop_
_entity.id
_entity.type
_entity.pdbx_description
1 polymer ?
#
loop_
_entity_poly.entity_id
_entity_poly.type
_entity_poly.pdbx_seq_one_letter_code
_entity_poly.pdbx_strand_id
1 'polypeptide(L)'
;MTPTDSRRATPSPMTIAGLAAFVLAYAFLVAAGDTEIVRSADPGASGVSLWAVALPPLAALALARLVTPAREVPSPLAALPETRVRREAWTLVAAALLLALVLPLGDVLYLPAKLLLLLAVPLLAFRLTRGDGHRARTFPAPVTWIAPLPAVLAWFVLSQVWPFASPLTQDLPDPVTLAVASLVTFLTASVLEEVFYRSWLQTRLEVLYGRWPAIMASALLFALMHSARIEAGAPLHGLAAIVANQGLFGLMLGYLWARYRNLWVIVLVHTVTNLVYVPMLIERL
;
A
#
# COMPACT_ATOMS: atom_id res chain seq x y z
N MET A 1 33.62 17.96 -5.42
CA MET A 1 33.03 19.16 -4.79
C MET A 1 31.52 18.95 -4.75
N THR A 2 31.01 18.49 -3.61
CA THR A 2 29.59 18.21 -3.39
C THR A 2 28.95 19.41 -2.69
N PRO A 3 28.00 20.11 -3.32
CA PRO A 3 27.15 21.02 -2.57
C PRO A 3 26.16 20.15 -1.79
N THR A 4 26.35 20.07 -0.48
CA THR A 4 25.30 19.76 0.49
C THR A 4 24.25 20.87 0.41
N ASP A 5 23.30 20.76 -0.52
CA ASP A 5 22.17 21.69 -0.57
C ASP A 5 21.06 21.16 0.35
N SER A 6 21.23 21.40 1.65
CA SER A 6 20.21 21.22 2.67
C SER A 6 19.17 22.36 2.64
N ARG A 7 18.75 22.80 1.45
CA ARG A 7 17.56 23.64 1.30
C ARG A 7 16.35 22.76 1.54
N ARG A 8 15.48 23.17 2.47
CA ARG A 8 14.14 22.60 2.59
C ARG A 8 13.41 22.89 1.26
N ALA A 9 13.51 21.97 0.32
CA ALA A 9 12.79 22.06 -0.94
C ALA A 9 11.31 22.22 -0.62
N THR A 10 10.68 23.26 -1.18
CA THR A 10 9.24 23.45 -1.05
C THR A 10 8.54 22.20 -1.57
N PRO A 11 7.57 21.64 -0.82
CA PRO A 11 6.87 20.45 -1.26
C PRO A 11 6.22 20.72 -2.62
N SER A 12 6.34 19.77 -3.55
CA SER A 12 5.76 19.93 -4.87
C SER A 12 4.23 20.02 -4.79
N PRO A 13 3.55 20.66 -5.76
CA PRO A 13 2.09 20.74 -5.78
C PRO A 13 1.41 19.36 -5.68
N MET A 14 1.98 18.33 -6.30
CA MET A 14 1.50 16.94 -6.19
C MET A 14 1.59 16.39 -4.76
N THR A 15 2.66 16.74 -4.02
CA THR A 15 2.80 16.34 -2.61
C THR A 15 1.73 17.03 -1.76
N ILE A 16 1.49 18.32 -2.00
CA ILE A 16 0.48 19.10 -1.28
C ILE A 16 -0.92 18.55 -1.56
N ALA A 17 -1.25 18.30 -2.84
CA ALA A 17 -2.54 17.73 -3.22
C ALA A 17 -2.76 16.33 -2.62
N GLY A 18 -1.73 15.48 -2.64
CA GLY A 18 -1.78 14.16 -1.99
C GLY A 18 -2.03 14.25 -0.49
N LEU A 19 -1.30 15.12 0.21
CA LEU A 19 -1.51 15.37 1.63
C LEU A 19 -2.92 15.93 1.92
N ALA A 20 -3.39 16.86 1.09
CA ALA A 20 -4.74 17.41 1.21
C ALA A 20 -5.80 16.32 1.06
N ALA A 21 -5.64 15.35 0.15
CA ALA A 21 -6.58 14.23 0.01
C ALA A 21 -6.70 13.42 1.32
N PHE A 22 -5.58 13.12 1.98
CA PHE A 22 -5.61 12.43 3.28
C PHE A 22 -6.26 13.26 4.38
N VAL A 23 -5.89 14.54 4.49
CA VAL A 23 -6.44 15.45 5.51
C VAL A 23 -7.95 15.64 5.30
N LEU A 24 -8.38 15.88 4.07
CA LEU A 24 -9.79 16.08 3.72
C LEU A 24 -10.61 14.82 3.94
N ALA A 25 -10.07 13.62 3.67
CA ALA A 25 -10.76 12.37 3.95
C ALA A 25 -11.06 12.21 5.44
N TYR A 26 -10.05 12.40 6.31
CA TYR A 26 -10.27 12.34 7.76
C TYR A 26 -11.17 13.48 8.27
N ALA A 27 -10.98 14.70 7.79
CA ALA A 27 -11.81 15.85 8.18
C ALA A 27 -13.28 15.65 7.78
N PHE A 28 -13.53 15.08 6.60
CA PHE A 28 -14.88 14.75 6.14
C PHE A 28 -15.56 13.73 7.04
N LEU A 29 -14.89 12.62 7.36
CA LEU A 29 -15.44 11.58 8.24
C LEU A 29 -15.76 12.14 9.63
N VAL A 30 -14.83 12.89 10.23
CA VAL A 30 -15.06 13.53 11.53
C VAL A 30 -16.20 14.54 11.48
N ALA A 31 -16.29 15.35 10.42
CA ALA A 31 -17.37 16.33 10.25
C ALA A 31 -18.75 15.68 10.01
N ALA A 32 -18.78 14.49 9.41
CA ALA A 32 -19.99 13.68 9.25
C ALA A 32 -20.44 13.01 10.56
N GLY A 33 -19.63 13.09 11.63
CA GLY A 33 -19.90 12.45 12.91
C GLY A 33 -19.40 11.01 13.00
N ASP A 34 -18.67 10.53 11.98
CA ASP A 34 -18.13 9.18 11.93
C ASP A 34 -16.87 9.09 12.79
N THR A 35 -16.94 8.28 13.86
CA THR A 35 -15.78 7.95 14.68
C THR A 35 -15.20 6.58 14.35
N GLU A 36 -15.89 5.79 13.52
CA GLU A 36 -15.54 4.43 13.14
C GLU A 36 -15.76 4.19 11.65
N ILE A 37 -15.03 3.21 11.09
CA ILE A 37 -15.21 2.72 9.72
C ILE A 37 -15.18 1.20 9.71
N VAL A 38 -15.85 0.57 8.74
CA VAL A 38 -15.82 -0.89 8.57
C VAL A 38 -14.65 -1.29 7.66
N ARG A 39 -13.78 -2.21 8.11
CA ARG A 39 -12.59 -2.64 7.34
C ARG A 39 -12.81 -3.88 6.47
N SER A 40 -13.83 -4.69 6.73
CA SER A 40 -14.12 -5.89 5.93
C SER A 40 -15.51 -5.82 5.33
N ALA A 41 -15.68 -6.42 4.16
CA ALA A 41 -16.99 -6.65 3.56
C ALA A 41 -17.66 -7.92 4.11
N ASP A 42 -16.96 -8.68 4.97
CA ASP A 42 -17.47 -9.92 5.55
C ASP A 42 -18.68 -9.63 6.47
N PRO A 43 -19.73 -10.47 6.42
CA PRO A 43 -20.87 -10.33 7.32
C PRO A 43 -20.44 -10.33 8.80
N GLY A 44 -20.89 -9.35 9.57
CA GLY A 44 -20.56 -9.23 10.99
C GLY A 44 -19.22 -8.55 11.31
N ALA A 45 -18.54 -7.98 10.31
CA ALA A 45 -17.34 -7.18 10.53
C ALA A 45 -17.64 -5.96 11.42
N SER A 46 -16.92 -5.86 12.55
CA SER A 46 -17.05 -4.73 13.46
C SER A 46 -16.44 -3.46 12.88
N GLY A 47 -17.04 -2.31 13.25
CA GLY A 47 -16.43 -1.01 13.05
C GLY A 47 -15.12 -0.90 13.83
N VAL A 48 -14.17 -0.15 13.28
CA VAL A 48 -12.94 0.23 13.98
C VAL A 48 -12.83 1.73 14.03
N SER A 49 -12.35 2.25 15.17
CA SER A 49 -12.20 3.69 15.31
C SER A 49 -11.21 4.29 14.32
N LEU A 50 -11.44 5.56 13.93
CA LEU A 50 -10.50 6.31 13.10
C LEU A 50 -9.10 6.39 13.75
N TRP A 51 -9.02 6.38 15.09
CA TRP A 51 -7.76 6.31 15.82
C TRP A 51 -7.05 4.98 15.62
N ALA A 52 -7.78 3.86 15.68
CA ALA A 52 -7.26 2.53 15.39
C ALA A 52 -6.73 2.39 13.96
N VAL A 53 -7.28 3.18 13.03
CA VAL A 53 -6.83 3.25 11.63
C VAL A 53 -5.59 4.13 11.50
N ALA A 54 -5.56 5.28 12.18
CA ALA A 54 -4.54 6.29 11.99
C ALA A 54 -3.24 6.03 12.76
N LEU A 55 -3.34 5.66 14.03
CA LEU A 55 -2.21 5.69 14.95
C LEU A 55 -1.14 4.63 14.65
N PRO A 56 -1.46 3.36 14.35
CA PRO A 56 -0.41 2.37 14.05
C PRO A 56 0.45 2.75 12.83
N PRO A 57 -0.14 3.15 11.67
CA PRO A 57 0.65 3.62 10.53
C PRO A 57 1.46 4.89 10.82
N LEU A 58 0.88 5.86 11.53
CA LEU A 58 1.58 7.12 11.86
C LEU A 58 2.76 6.89 12.83
N ALA A 59 2.62 5.99 13.80
CA ALA A 59 3.69 5.59 14.70
C ALA A 59 4.84 4.92 13.93
N ALA A 60 4.52 4.00 13.01
CA ALA A 60 5.52 3.38 12.15
C ALA A 60 6.26 4.40 11.27
N LEU A 61 5.54 5.35 10.67
CA LEU A 61 6.14 6.44 9.88
C LEU A 61 7.09 7.30 10.72
N ALA A 62 6.67 7.66 11.94
CA ALA A 62 7.48 8.44 12.86
C ALA A 62 8.78 7.71 13.23
N LEU A 63 8.69 6.44 13.63
CA LEU A 63 9.86 5.64 14.00
C LEU A 63 10.77 5.33 12.80
N ALA A 64 10.21 5.02 11.64
CA ALA A 64 10.98 4.82 10.41
C ALA A 64 11.74 6.09 10.00
N ARG A 65 11.21 7.28 10.33
CA ARG A 65 11.92 8.54 10.09
C ARG A 65 13.12 8.73 11.03
N LEU A 66 13.06 8.19 12.24
CA LEU A 66 14.16 8.22 13.22
C LEU A 66 15.27 7.21 12.88
N VAL A 67 14.94 6.10 12.22
CA VAL A 67 15.91 5.06 11.85
C VAL A 67 16.46 5.29 10.45
N THR A 68 17.69 5.80 10.36
CA THR A 68 18.39 6.00 9.09
C THR A 68 18.94 4.68 8.51
N PRO A 69 18.74 4.38 7.21
CA PRO A 69 19.45 3.34 6.50
C PRO A 69 20.96 3.54 6.63
N ALA A 70 21.67 2.45 6.90
CA ALA A 70 23.13 2.44 7.04
C ALA A 70 23.86 2.58 5.69
N ARG A 71 23.13 2.46 4.57
CA ARG A 71 23.67 2.56 3.20
C ARG A 71 22.78 3.46 2.37
N GLU A 72 23.37 4.01 1.31
CA GLU A 72 22.62 4.77 0.31
C GLU A 72 21.51 3.90 -0.30
N VAL A 73 20.33 4.49 -0.47
CA VAL A 73 19.14 3.79 -0.96
C VAL A 73 19.20 3.69 -2.49
N PRO A 74 19.23 2.47 -3.07
CA PRO A 74 19.30 2.31 -4.51
C PRO A 74 18.10 2.94 -5.24
N SER A 75 18.40 3.54 -6.38
CA SER A 75 17.42 3.95 -7.38
C SER A 75 17.56 3.06 -8.62
N PRO A 76 16.98 1.84 -8.61
CA PRO A 76 17.29 0.81 -9.61
C PRO A 76 16.89 1.16 -11.05
N LEU A 77 16.02 2.17 -11.22
CA LEU A 77 15.47 2.57 -12.52
C LEU A 77 16.03 3.91 -13.02
N ALA A 78 16.90 4.58 -12.25
CA ALA A 78 17.44 5.90 -12.59
C ALA A 78 18.28 5.92 -13.88
N ALA A 79 18.93 4.80 -14.22
CA ALA A 79 19.74 4.68 -15.42
C ALA A 79 18.92 4.39 -16.70
N LEU A 80 17.61 4.15 -16.59
CA LEU A 80 16.77 3.89 -17.75
C LEU A 80 16.40 5.18 -18.49
N PRO A 81 16.18 5.12 -19.82
CA PRO A 81 15.66 6.27 -20.56
C PRO A 81 14.33 6.75 -19.97
N GLU A 82 14.21 8.05 -19.74
CA GLU A 82 13.02 8.65 -19.14
C GLU A 82 11.74 8.33 -19.93
N THR A 83 11.81 8.32 -21.26
CA THR A 83 10.69 7.95 -22.15
C THR A 83 10.16 6.55 -21.89
N ARG A 84 11.06 5.60 -21.60
CA ARG A 84 10.69 4.22 -21.23
C ARG A 84 10.04 4.20 -19.85
N VAL A 85 10.66 4.81 -18.85
CA VAL A 85 10.13 4.87 -17.48
C VAL A 85 8.74 5.52 -17.47
N ARG A 86 8.56 6.60 -18.23
CA ARG A 86 7.28 7.31 -18.39
C ARG A 86 6.19 6.42 -18.98
N ARG A 87 6.47 5.71 -20.08
CA ARG A 87 5.50 4.77 -20.68
C ARG A 87 5.12 3.66 -19.71
N GLU A 88 6.11 3.00 -19.11
CA GLU A 88 5.88 1.93 -18.13
C GLU A 88 5.06 2.45 -16.93
N ALA A 89 5.40 3.62 -16.37
CA ALA A 89 4.68 4.22 -15.24
C ALA A 89 3.22 4.51 -15.56
N TRP A 90 2.94 5.15 -16.70
CA TRP A 90 1.57 5.51 -17.06
C TRP A 90 0.72 4.30 -17.46
N THR A 91 1.32 3.24 -18.01
CA THR A 91 0.61 1.96 -18.16
C THR A 91 0.22 1.36 -16.81
N LEU A 92 1.10 1.41 -15.80
CA LEU A 92 0.77 0.94 -14.45
C LEU A 92 -0.31 1.80 -13.79
N VAL A 93 -0.26 3.13 -13.93
CA VAL A 93 -1.31 4.03 -13.44
C VAL A 93 -2.65 3.70 -14.11
N ALA A 94 -2.67 3.54 -15.44
CA ALA A 94 -3.88 3.18 -16.16
C ALA A 94 -4.44 1.82 -15.71
N ALA A 95 -3.57 0.81 -15.52
CA ALA A 95 -4.00 -0.50 -15.04
C ALA A 95 -4.59 -0.45 -13.62
N ALA A 96 -4.00 0.36 -12.72
CA ALA A 96 -4.54 0.56 -11.37
C ALA A 96 -5.91 1.25 -11.38
N LEU A 97 -6.07 2.29 -12.21
CA LEU A 97 -7.35 2.98 -12.37
C LEU A 97 -8.43 2.10 -13.01
N LEU A 98 -8.08 1.34 -14.06
CA LEU A 98 -9.00 0.38 -14.66
C LEU A 98 -9.42 -0.69 -13.66
N LEU A 99 -8.50 -1.19 -12.83
CA LEU A 99 -8.84 -2.14 -11.78
C LEU A 99 -9.86 -1.53 -10.80
N ALA A 100 -9.60 -0.31 -10.32
CA ALA A 100 -10.53 0.40 -9.44
C ALA A 100 -11.94 0.60 -10.05
N LEU A 101 -12.05 0.68 -11.38
CA LEU A 101 -13.35 0.77 -12.06
C LEU A 101 -14.03 -0.59 -12.26
N VAL A 102 -13.25 -1.66 -12.42
CA VAL A 102 -13.77 -3.01 -12.70
C VAL A 102 -14.21 -3.73 -11.42
N LEU A 103 -13.50 -3.56 -10.30
CA LEU A 103 -13.78 -4.32 -9.07
C LEU A 103 -15.20 -4.13 -8.51
N PRO A 104 -15.83 -2.94 -8.55
CA PRO A 104 -17.22 -2.77 -8.14
C PRO A 104 -18.25 -3.50 -9.03
N LEU A 105 -17.87 -4.03 -10.19
CA LEU A 105 -18.79 -4.67 -11.13
C LEU A 105 -19.14 -6.12 -10.76
N GLY A 106 -18.42 -6.72 -9.82
CA GLY A 106 -18.77 -8.02 -9.24
C GLY A 106 -17.59 -8.91 -8.88
N ASP A 107 -17.81 -9.78 -7.88
CA ASP A 107 -16.77 -10.60 -7.25
C ASP A 107 -16.13 -11.63 -8.18
N VAL A 108 -16.88 -12.14 -9.16
CA VAL A 108 -16.37 -13.12 -10.14
C VAL A 108 -15.21 -12.55 -10.95
N LEU A 109 -15.21 -11.23 -11.19
CA LEU A 109 -14.15 -10.55 -11.93
C LEU A 109 -12.96 -10.18 -11.06
N TYR A 110 -13.07 -10.25 -9.73
CA TYR A 110 -12.08 -9.71 -8.80
C TYR A 110 -10.69 -10.32 -9.02
N LEU A 111 -10.57 -11.65 -8.94
CA LEU A 111 -9.30 -12.33 -9.10
C LEU A 111 -8.77 -12.27 -10.54
N PRO A 112 -9.57 -12.57 -11.59
CA PRO A 112 -9.11 -12.43 -12.97
C PRO A 112 -8.63 -11.02 -13.32
N ALA A 113 -9.37 -9.98 -12.91
CA ALA A 113 -9.00 -8.58 -13.16
C ALA A 113 -7.71 -8.21 -12.43
N LYS A 114 -7.52 -8.64 -11.17
CA LYS A 114 -6.26 -8.44 -10.45
C LYS A 114 -5.08 -9.08 -11.15
N LEU A 115 -5.18 -10.36 -11.54
CA LEU A 115 -4.08 -11.04 -12.23
C LEU A 115 -3.80 -10.42 -13.61
N LEU A 116 -4.83 -10.02 -14.34
CA LEU A 116 -4.66 -9.37 -15.64
C LEU A 116 -3.99 -7.99 -15.50
N LEU A 117 -4.55 -7.12 -14.67
CA LEU A 117 -4.18 -5.71 -14.60
C LEU A 117 -2.94 -5.46 -13.72
N LEU A 118 -2.74 -6.25 -12.65
CA LEU A 118 -1.60 -6.09 -11.75
C LEU A 118 -0.40 -6.97 -12.13
N LEU A 119 -0.56 -7.97 -13.02
CA LEU A 119 0.55 -8.86 -13.41
C LEU A 119 0.73 -8.94 -14.93
N ALA A 120 -0.25 -9.43 -15.68
CA ALA A 120 -0.07 -9.72 -17.10
C ALA A 120 0.17 -8.46 -17.94
N VAL A 121 -0.64 -7.41 -17.76
CA VAL A 121 -0.49 -6.11 -18.44
C VAL A 121 0.87 -5.46 -18.13
N PRO A 122 1.31 -5.33 -16.85
CA PRO A 122 2.64 -4.86 -16.51
C PRO A 122 3.77 -5.64 -17.19
N LEU A 123 3.73 -6.98 -17.14
CA LEU A 123 4.77 -7.82 -17.73
C LEU A 123 4.85 -7.65 -19.25
N LEU A 124 3.69 -7.57 -19.92
CA LEU A 124 3.62 -7.30 -21.35
C LEU A 124 4.17 -5.89 -21.66
N ALA A 125 3.75 -4.87 -20.92
CA ALA A 125 4.22 -3.51 -21.09
C ALA A 125 5.73 -3.39 -20.93
N PHE A 126 6.31 -4.03 -19.90
CA PHE A 126 7.76 -4.06 -19.68
C PHE A 126 8.48 -4.82 -20.80
N ARG A 127 7.90 -5.89 -21.35
CA ARG A 127 8.47 -6.61 -22.49
C ARG A 127 8.50 -5.74 -23.74
N LEU A 128 7.39 -5.08 -24.06
CA LEU A 128 7.24 -4.25 -25.26
C LEU A 128 8.09 -2.98 -25.21
N THR A 129 8.14 -2.31 -24.05
CA THR A 129 8.93 -1.08 -23.88
C THR A 129 10.43 -1.34 -23.76
N ARG A 130 10.84 -2.53 -23.31
CA ARG A 130 12.24 -2.96 -23.27
C ARG A 130 12.78 -3.35 -24.65
N GLY A 131 12.00 -4.07 -25.45
CA GLY A 131 12.52 -4.76 -26.63
C GLY A 131 13.73 -5.65 -26.28
N ASP A 132 14.81 -5.51 -27.03
CA ASP A 132 16.09 -6.20 -26.80
C ASP A 132 17.00 -5.52 -25.77
N GLY A 133 16.56 -4.40 -25.20
CA GLY A 133 17.30 -3.65 -24.20
C GLY A 133 17.46 -4.38 -22.85
N HIS A 134 18.23 -3.76 -21.95
CA HIS A 134 18.53 -4.31 -20.64
C HIS A 134 17.27 -4.56 -19.78
N ARG A 135 17.25 -5.70 -19.09
CA ARG A 135 16.19 -6.06 -18.14
C ARG A 135 16.42 -5.32 -16.83
N ALA A 136 15.57 -4.33 -16.56
CA ALA A 136 15.60 -3.60 -15.30
C ALA A 136 15.23 -4.51 -14.12
N ARG A 137 15.99 -4.43 -13.03
CA ARG A 137 15.68 -5.12 -11.77
C ARG A 137 15.05 -4.13 -10.81
N THR A 138 13.75 -4.27 -10.55
CA THR A 138 13.02 -3.42 -9.60
C THR A 138 13.25 -3.81 -8.13
N PHE A 139 13.85 -4.97 -7.89
CA PHE A 139 14.12 -5.52 -6.57
C PHE A 139 15.63 -5.41 -6.26
N PRO A 140 16.11 -4.27 -5.73
CA PRO A 140 17.46 -4.21 -5.21
C PRO A 140 17.58 -5.08 -3.96
N ALA A 141 18.81 -5.48 -3.61
CA ALA A 141 19.05 -6.05 -2.30
C ALA A 141 18.67 -5.01 -1.22
N PRO A 142 17.99 -5.42 -0.12
CA PRO A 142 17.60 -4.49 0.92
C PRO A 142 18.83 -3.79 1.50
N VAL A 143 18.76 -2.47 1.68
CA VAL A 143 19.91 -1.71 2.20
C VAL A 143 20.22 -2.02 3.65
N THR A 144 19.19 -2.39 4.42
CA THR A 144 19.27 -2.73 5.85
C THR A 144 18.06 -3.59 6.23
N TRP A 145 18.25 -4.89 6.38
CA TRP A 145 17.14 -5.82 6.66
C TRP A 145 16.42 -5.52 8.00
N ILE A 146 17.19 -5.09 9.01
CA ILE A 146 16.73 -4.90 10.40
C ILE A 146 16.21 -3.47 10.65
N ALA A 147 16.62 -2.47 9.86
CA ALA A 147 16.26 -1.07 10.13
C ALA A 147 14.74 -0.77 10.18
N PRO A 148 13.86 -1.43 9.41
CA PRO A 148 12.42 -1.22 9.55
C PRO A 148 11.82 -1.77 10.84
N LEU A 149 12.53 -2.63 11.59
CA LEU A 149 11.95 -3.39 12.71
C LEU A 149 11.27 -2.51 13.76
N PRO A 150 11.84 -1.38 14.24
CA PRO A 150 11.14 -0.54 15.22
C PRO A 150 9.80 -0.02 14.71
N ALA A 151 9.72 0.37 13.44
CA ALA A 151 8.49 0.82 12.81
C ALA A 151 7.47 -0.33 12.67
N VAL A 152 7.93 -1.50 12.21
CA VAL A 152 7.10 -2.70 12.06
C VAL A 152 6.57 -3.19 13.40
N LEU A 153 7.41 -3.21 14.44
CA LEU A 153 7.04 -3.62 15.78
C LEU A 153 6.02 -2.66 16.40
N ALA A 154 6.21 -1.35 16.26
CA ALA A 154 5.24 -0.39 16.77
C ALA A 154 3.89 -0.51 16.06
N TRP A 155 3.88 -0.66 14.73
CA TRP A 155 2.65 -0.93 13.99
C TRP A 155 1.99 -2.23 14.44
N PHE A 156 2.78 -3.31 14.58
CA PHE A 156 2.28 -4.62 14.98
C PHE A 156 1.66 -4.58 16.38
N VAL A 157 2.39 -4.04 17.37
CA VAL A 157 1.89 -3.92 18.74
C VAL A 157 0.60 -3.10 18.75
N LEU A 158 0.60 -1.90 18.16
CA LEU A 158 -0.55 -1.01 18.16
C LEU A 158 -1.79 -1.59 17.49
N SER A 159 -1.61 -2.34 16.38
CA SER A 159 -2.72 -2.83 15.56
C SER A 159 -3.16 -4.27 15.82
N GLN A 160 -2.29 -5.12 16.38
CA GLN A 160 -2.55 -6.56 16.55
C GLN A 160 -2.60 -6.99 18.02
N VAL A 161 -1.98 -6.24 18.94
CA VAL A 161 -1.86 -6.64 20.35
C VAL A 161 -2.61 -5.67 21.26
N TRP A 162 -2.30 -4.37 21.19
CA TRP A 162 -2.83 -3.35 22.10
C TRP A 162 -2.55 -1.94 21.58
N PRO A 163 -3.43 -0.93 21.72
CA PRO A 163 -4.81 -0.96 22.24
C PRO A 163 -5.87 -1.09 21.13
N PHE A 164 -5.45 -1.20 19.86
CA PHE A 164 -6.34 -1.15 18.70
C PHE A 164 -6.48 -2.49 17.98
N ALA A 165 -6.13 -3.59 18.66
CA ALA A 165 -6.36 -4.93 18.15
C ALA A 165 -7.87 -5.14 17.93
N SER A 166 -8.23 -5.57 16.71
CA SER A 166 -9.59 -5.98 16.42
C SER A 166 -9.78 -7.43 16.86
N PRO A 167 -10.76 -7.74 17.72
CA PRO A 167 -11.04 -9.11 18.12
C PRO A 167 -11.52 -9.93 16.92
N LEU A 168 -11.26 -11.23 16.93
CA LEU A 168 -11.80 -12.12 15.92
C LEU A 168 -13.28 -12.39 16.22
N THR A 169 -14.17 -11.69 15.51
CA THR A 169 -15.64 -11.81 15.75
C THR A 169 -16.35 -12.74 14.77
N GLN A 170 -15.63 -13.31 13.80
CA GLN A 170 -16.19 -14.10 12.71
C GLN A 170 -15.92 -15.59 12.89
N ASP A 171 -16.92 -16.41 12.56
CA ASP A 171 -16.74 -17.86 12.45
C ASP A 171 -15.74 -18.18 11.35
N LEU A 172 -14.80 -19.07 11.66
CA LEU A 172 -13.79 -19.47 10.70
C LEU A 172 -14.28 -20.63 9.84
N PRO A 173 -13.98 -20.63 8.53
CA PRO A 173 -14.18 -21.79 7.68
C PRO A 173 -13.42 -23.02 8.20
N ASP A 174 -13.71 -24.18 7.61
CA ASP A 174 -12.93 -25.39 7.87
C ASP A 174 -11.43 -25.16 7.57
N PRO A 175 -10.51 -25.91 8.21
CA PRO A 175 -9.07 -25.67 8.11
C PRO A 175 -8.52 -25.70 6.67
N VAL A 176 -9.10 -26.50 5.78
CA VAL A 176 -8.64 -26.61 4.39
C VAL A 176 -9.05 -25.35 3.62
N THR A 177 -10.30 -24.94 3.73
CA THR A 177 -10.78 -23.69 3.12
C THR A 177 -10.00 -22.49 3.64
N LEU A 178 -9.77 -22.41 4.95
CA LEU A 178 -9.00 -21.32 5.56
C LEU A 178 -7.55 -21.28 5.03
N ALA A 179 -6.88 -22.43 4.91
CA ALA A 179 -5.53 -22.53 4.39
C ALA A 179 -5.45 -22.10 2.91
N VAL A 180 -6.37 -22.57 2.07
CA VAL A 180 -6.41 -22.22 0.65
C VAL A 180 -6.72 -20.74 0.45
N ALA A 181 -7.75 -20.21 1.12
CA ALA A 181 -8.11 -18.80 1.06
C ALA A 181 -6.98 -17.90 1.56
N SER A 182 -6.28 -18.30 2.62
CA SER A 182 -5.11 -17.58 3.14
C SER A 182 -3.94 -17.58 2.16
N LEU A 183 -3.67 -18.70 1.49
CA LEU A 183 -2.63 -18.76 0.46
C LEU A 183 -2.95 -17.86 -0.73
N VAL A 184 -4.20 -17.90 -1.23
CA VAL A 184 -4.65 -17.02 -2.31
C VAL A 184 -4.53 -15.55 -1.89
N THR A 185 -4.96 -15.22 -0.68
CA THR A 185 -4.87 -13.85 -0.12
C THR A 185 -3.41 -13.41 0.05
N PHE A 186 -2.53 -14.27 0.56
CA PHE A 186 -1.10 -13.99 0.64
C PHE A 186 -0.50 -13.67 -0.74
N LEU A 187 -0.74 -14.52 -1.73
CA LEU A 187 -0.18 -14.35 -3.07
C LEU A 187 -0.74 -13.11 -3.78
N THR A 188 -2.04 -12.85 -3.66
CA THR A 188 -2.72 -11.81 -4.43
C THR A 188 -2.76 -10.47 -3.70
N ALA A 189 -3.06 -10.44 -2.41
CA ALA A 189 -3.11 -9.20 -1.64
C ALA A 189 -1.71 -8.79 -1.15
N SER A 190 -0.93 -9.72 -0.59
CA SER A 190 0.34 -9.34 0.04
C SER A 190 1.51 -9.29 -0.95
N VAL A 191 1.68 -10.30 -1.79
CA VAL A 191 2.81 -10.36 -2.74
C VAL A 191 2.55 -9.52 -3.98
N LEU A 192 1.48 -9.83 -4.73
CA LEU A 192 1.20 -9.19 -6.01
C LEU A 192 0.97 -7.67 -5.88
N GLU A 193 0.19 -7.23 -4.90
CA GLU A 193 -0.05 -5.78 -4.73
C GLU A 193 1.21 -5.03 -4.31
N GLU A 194 2.03 -5.55 -3.39
CA GLU A 194 3.26 -4.85 -3.00
C GLU A 194 4.31 -4.84 -4.13
N VAL A 195 4.38 -5.92 -4.92
CA VAL A 195 5.19 -5.94 -6.15
C VAL A 195 4.71 -4.86 -7.11
N PHE A 196 3.40 -4.79 -7.38
CA PHE A 196 2.83 -3.83 -8.31
C PHE A 196 2.95 -2.39 -7.81
N TYR A 197 2.39 -2.07 -6.65
CA TYR A 197 2.26 -0.69 -6.17
C TYR A 197 3.59 -0.12 -5.69
N ARG A 198 4.46 -0.91 -5.07
CA ARG A 198 5.73 -0.42 -4.52
C ARG A 198 6.87 -0.63 -5.49
N SER A 199 7.15 -1.89 -5.82
CA SER A 199 8.35 -2.22 -6.59
C SER A 199 8.25 -1.72 -8.02
N TRP A 200 7.08 -1.82 -8.65
CA TRP A 200 6.89 -1.42 -10.04
C TRP A 200 6.40 0.01 -10.22
N LEU A 201 5.26 0.37 -9.64
CA LEU A 201 4.60 1.67 -9.87
C LEU A 201 5.35 2.78 -9.14
N GLN A 202 5.45 2.69 -7.80
CA GLN A 202 6.05 3.76 -7.00
C GLN A 202 7.50 4.02 -7.43
N THR A 203 8.34 3.00 -7.60
CA THR A 203 9.74 3.19 -8.02
C THR A 203 9.89 3.96 -9.34
N ARG A 204 8.97 3.76 -10.29
CA ARG A 204 8.98 4.51 -11.56
C ARG A 204 8.49 5.95 -11.37
N LEU A 205 7.44 6.15 -10.59
CA LEU A 205 6.98 7.48 -10.23
C LEU A 205 8.04 8.26 -9.46
N GLU A 206 8.86 7.60 -8.63
CA GLU A 206 9.96 8.23 -7.90
C GLU A 206 11.03 8.76 -8.83
N VAL A 207 11.34 8.06 -9.93
CA VAL A 207 12.26 8.54 -10.97
C VAL A 207 11.69 9.77 -11.69
N LEU A 208 10.38 9.81 -11.97
CA LEU A 208 9.75 10.87 -12.76
C LEU A 208 9.40 12.12 -11.94
N TYR A 209 8.95 11.95 -10.71
CA TYR A 209 8.30 13.01 -9.91
C TYR A 209 8.92 13.16 -8.52
N GLY A 210 9.91 12.34 -8.17
CA GLY A 210 10.53 12.34 -6.86
C GLY A 210 9.76 11.53 -5.81
N ARG A 211 10.36 11.44 -4.62
CA ARG A 211 9.95 10.47 -3.59
C ARG A 211 8.52 10.65 -3.09
N TRP A 212 8.18 11.84 -2.60
CA TRP A 212 6.89 12.07 -1.95
C TRP A 212 5.70 12.05 -2.90
N PRO A 213 5.74 12.68 -4.09
CA PRO A 213 4.67 12.55 -5.08
C PRO A 213 4.37 11.10 -5.45
N ALA A 214 5.42 10.28 -5.61
CA ALA A 214 5.28 8.87 -5.93
C ALA A 214 4.63 8.05 -4.81
N ILE A 215 5.04 8.27 -3.55
CA ILE A 215 4.42 7.64 -2.38
C ILE A 215 2.94 8.00 -2.32
N MET A 216 2.60 9.28 -2.43
CA MET A 216 1.22 9.77 -2.34
C MET A 216 0.35 9.19 -3.46
N ALA A 217 0.82 9.26 -4.71
CA ALA A 217 0.09 8.71 -5.85
C ALA A 217 -0.10 7.19 -5.77
N SER A 218 0.94 6.44 -5.39
CA SER A 218 0.85 4.98 -5.22
C SER A 218 -0.11 4.60 -4.08
N ALA A 219 -0.07 5.32 -2.95
CA ALA A 219 -0.96 5.10 -1.82
C ALA A 219 -2.44 5.38 -2.17
N LEU A 220 -2.71 6.47 -2.90
CA LEU A 220 -4.08 6.81 -3.33
C LEU A 220 -4.60 5.83 -4.39
N LEU A 221 -3.76 5.39 -5.35
CA LEU A 221 -4.15 4.35 -6.31
C LEU A 221 -4.41 3.00 -5.62
N PHE A 222 -3.60 2.66 -4.61
CA PHE A 222 -3.83 1.48 -3.77
C PHE A 222 -5.15 1.58 -3.01
N ALA A 223 -5.49 2.76 -2.46
CA ALA A 223 -6.79 3.00 -1.85
C ALA A 223 -7.93 2.79 -2.86
N LEU A 224 -7.84 3.42 -4.04
CA LEU A 224 -8.89 3.35 -5.08
C LEU A 224 -9.17 1.93 -5.57
N MET A 225 -8.18 1.03 -5.58
CA MET A 225 -8.42 -0.38 -5.90
C MET A 225 -9.40 -1.06 -4.92
N HIS A 226 -9.63 -0.49 -3.74
CA HIS A 226 -10.64 -0.96 -2.80
C HIS A 226 -12.03 -0.33 -3.01
N SER A 227 -12.27 0.25 -4.18
CA SER A 227 -13.56 0.87 -4.58
C SER A 227 -14.77 -0.06 -4.47
N ALA A 228 -14.59 -1.39 -4.54
CA ALA A 228 -15.67 -2.36 -4.33
C ALA A 228 -16.30 -2.25 -2.91
N ARG A 229 -15.64 -1.57 -1.98
CA ARG A 229 -16.13 -1.28 -0.62
C ARG A 229 -16.97 0.00 -0.54
N ILE A 230 -17.06 0.76 -1.63
CA ILE A 230 -17.85 1.99 -1.68
C ILE A 230 -19.30 1.64 -1.93
N GLU A 231 -20.16 1.97 -0.97
CA GLU A 231 -21.60 1.83 -1.13
C GLU A 231 -22.16 2.83 -2.15
N ALA A 232 -23.04 2.36 -3.04
CA ALA A 232 -23.64 3.19 -4.09
C ALA A 232 -24.41 4.41 -3.55
N GLY A 233 -24.98 4.30 -2.35
CA GLY A 233 -25.73 5.38 -1.69
C GLY A 233 -24.86 6.44 -1.00
N ALA A 234 -23.57 6.17 -0.78
CA ALA A 234 -22.68 7.04 -0.03
C ALA A 234 -21.25 7.14 -0.63
N PRO A 235 -21.10 7.50 -1.91
CA PRO A 235 -19.84 7.39 -2.62
C PRO A 235 -18.72 8.27 -2.06
N LEU A 236 -19.05 9.48 -1.60
CA LEU A 236 -18.07 10.38 -0.97
C LEU A 236 -17.57 9.85 0.37
N HIS A 237 -18.48 9.32 1.19
CA HIS A 237 -18.13 8.68 2.46
C HIS A 237 -17.26 7.45 2.22
N GLY A 238 -17.65 6.57 1.30
CA GLY A 238 -16.85 5.39 0.94
C GLY A 238 -15.46 5.77 0.42
N LEU A 239 -15.34 6.80 -0.41
CA LEU A 239 -14.04 7.30 -0.89
C LEU A 239 -13.18 7.82 0.28
N ALA A 240 -13.76 8.59 1.20
CA ALA A 240 -13.07 9.08 2.38
C ALA A 240 -12.60 7.90 3.28
N ALA A 241 -13.45 6.90 3.48
CA ALA A 241 -13.14 5.71 4.28
C ALA A 241 -11.96 4.90 3.69
N ILE A 242 -11.95 4.64 2.37
CA ILE A 242 -10.86 3.88 1.75
C ILE A 242 -9.54 4.66 1.73
N VAL A 243 -9.58 6.00 1.59
CA VAL A 243 -8.40 6.85 1.70
C VAL A 243 -7.88 6.86 3.13
N ALA A 244 -8.76 6.98 4.12
CA ALA A 244 -8.39 6.99 5.53
C ALA A 244 -7.75 5.67 5.97
N ASN A 245 -8.23 4.55 5.43
CA ASN A 245 -7.80 3.20 5.79
C ASN A 245 -6.70 2.65 4.88
N GLN A 246 -7.07 2.20 3.68
CA GLN A 246 -6.15 1.58 2.73
C GLN A 246 -5.13 2.59 2.22
N GLY A 247 -5.53 3.84 2.02
CA GLY A 247 -4.61 4.89 1.61
C GLY A 247 -3.52 5.14 2.65
N LEU A 248 -3.88 5.27 3.93
CA LEU A 248 -2.91 5.53 4.98
C LEU A 248 -1.99 4.32 5.23
N PHE A 249 -2.53 3.10 5.17
CA PHE A 249 -1.74 1.88 5.17
C PHE A 249 -0.75 1.83 3.99
N GLY A 250 -1.24 2.13 2.78
CA GLY A 250 -0.42 2.22 1.58
C GLY A 250 0.65 3.32 1.64
N LEU A 251 0.37 4.42 2.33
CA LEU A 251 1.33 5.50 2.58
C LEU A 251 2.45 5.05 3.52
N MET A 252 2.12 4.30 4.57
CA MET A 252 3.12 3.65 5.45
C MET A 252 4.01 2.69 4.66
N LEU A 253 3.42 1.73 3.94
CA LEU A 253 4.19 0.76 3.16
C LEU A 253 5.01 1.42 2.06
N GLY A 254 4.46 2.44 1.39
CA GLY A 254 5.17 3.25 0.41
C GLY A 254 6.37 3.98 0.99
N TYR A 255 6.24 4.53 2.19
CA TYR A 255 7.37 5.15 2.89
C TYR A 255 8.44 4.14 3.29
N LEU A 256 8.06 2.99 3.86
CA LEU A 256 9.00 1.91 4.20
C LEU A 256 9.75 1.40 2.97
N TRP A 257 9.05 1.22 1.85
CA TRP A 257 9.67 0.88 0.56
C TRP A 257 10.67 1.94 0.11
N ALA A 258 10.26 3.21 0.06
CA ALA A 258 11.10 4.32 -0.35
C ALA A 258 12.33 4.50 0.54
N ARG A 259 12.20 4.15 1.83
CA ARG A 259 13.26 4.33 2.83
C ARG A 259 14.25 3.17 2.87
N TYR A 260 13.78 1.93 2.74
CA TYR A 260 14.59 0.73 3.02
C TYR A 260 14.71 -0.25 1.86
N ARG A 261 13.92 -0.10 0.79
CA ARG A 261 13.87 -1.01 -0.36
C ARG A 261 13.78 -2.48 0.02
N ASN A 262 13.05 -2.76 1.11
CA ASN A 262 12.85 -4.12 1.61
C ASN A 262 11.43 -4.59 1.28
N LEU A 263 11.28 -5.27 0.14
CA LEU A 263 10.00 -5.82 -0.29
C LEU A 263 9.45 -6.84 0.72
N TRP A 264 10.32 -7.66 1.30
CA TRP A 264 9.87 -8.76 2.16
C TRP A 264 9.28 -8.26 3.47
N VAL A 265 9.81 -7.16 4.02
CA VAL A 265 9.23 -6.53 5.21
C VAL A 265 7.83 -5.99 4.93
N ILE A 266 7.63 -5.31 3.80
CA ILE A 266 6.30 -4.76 3.48
C ILE A 266 5.31 -5.87 3.10
N VAL A 267 5.76 -6.94 2.44
CA VAL A 267 4.95 -8.15 2.22
C VAL A 267 4.57 -8.80 3.55
N LEU A 268 5.49 -8.90 4.51
CA LEU A 268 5.21 -9.44 5.84
C LEU A 268 4.14 -8.61 6.57
N VAL A 269 4.30 -7.28 6.62
CA VAL A 269 3.31 -6.38 7.23
C VAL A 269 1.94 -6.52 6.56
N HIS A 270 1.91 -6.59 5.23
CA HIS A 270 0.66 -6.77 4.49
C HIS A 270 0.05 -8.16 4.70
N THR A 271 0.88 -9.19 4.86
CA THR A 271 0.43 -10.55 5.19
C THR A 271 -0.22 -10.58 6.56
N VAL A 272 0.43 -10.01 7.58
CA VAL A 272 -0.10 -9.90 8.94
C VAL A 272 -1.45 -9.17 8.96
N THR A 273 -1.62 -8.15 8.10
CA THR A 273 -2.87 -7.38 8.03
C THR A 273 -4.03 -8.20 7.47
N ASN A 274 -3.78 -9.12 6.53
CA ASN A 274 -4.83 -9.86 5.84
C ASN A 274 -5.08 -11.26 6.41
N LEU A 275 -4.09 -11.87 7.09
CA LEU A 275 -4.24 -13.24 7.56
C LEU A 275 -4.83 -13.29 8.97
N VAL A 276 -6.02 -13.88 9.05
CA VAL A 276 -6.77 -14.14 10.28
C VAL A 276 -5.99 -15.01 11.29
N TYR A 277 -4.97 -15.75 10.85
CA TYR A 277 -4.12 -16.54 11.73
C TYR A 277 -3.43 -15.74 12.83
N VAL A 278 -3.12 -14.45 12.60
CA VAL A 278 -2.45 -13.62 13.62
C VAL A 278 -3.36 -13.37 14.83
N PRO A 279 -4.56 -12.79 14.68
CA PRO A 279 -5.48 -12.64 15.82
C PRO A 279 -5.84 -14.00 16.45
N MET A 280 -6.02 -15.06 15.66
CA MET A 280 -6.28 -16.41 16.20
C MET A 280 -5.17 -16.93 17.13
N LEU A 281 -3.90 -16.67 16.80
CA LEU A 281 -2.76 -17.11 17.61
C LEU A 281 -2.68 -16.28 18.90
N ILE A 282 -2.95 -14.97 18.83
CA ILE A 282 -2.89 -14.06 19.97
C ILE A 282 -3.99 -14.39 21.00
N GLU A 283 -5.21 -14.71 20.56
CA GLU A 283 -6.33 -15.08 21.46
C GLU A 283 -6.09 -16.38 22.24
N ARG A 284 -5.10 -17.19 21.85
CA ARG A 284 -4.76 -18.46 22.50
C ARG A 284 -3.59 -18.36 23.49
N LEU A 285 -2.95 -17.20 23.60
CA LEU A 285 -1.84 -16.93 24.53
C LEU A 285 -2.36 -16.34 25.85
#